data_AF-C7MEU1-F1
#
_entry.id   AF-C7MEU1-F1
#
_cell.length_a   1.000
_cell.length_b   1.000
_cell.length_c   1.000
_cell.angle_alpha   90.00
_cell.angle_beta   90.00
_cell.angle_gamma   90.00
#
_symmetry.space_group_name_H-M   'P 1'
#
loop_
_entity.id
_entity.type
_entity.pdbx_description
1 polymer ?
#
loop_
_entity_poly.entity_id
_entity_poly.type
_entity_poly.pdbx_seq_one_letter_code
_entity_poly.pdbx_strand_id
1 'polypeptide(L)'
;MSPSTDTSPSPAEGDPADAATVTPVEGEQPLPSDIAELSYEAARDQLVEVVRRLESGQGGLEDSIALWERGEMLARRCQQWLDGARERLDDAVAARRSADSDAQ
;
A
#
# COMPACT_ATOMS: atom_id res chain seq x y z
N MET A 1 20.01 -14.27 51.87
CA MET A 1 18.57 -14.19 51.54
C MET A 1 18.25 -12.74 51.25
N SER A 2 17.49 -12.52 50.17
CA SER A 2 17.07 -11.26 49.54
C SER A 2 18.06 -10.67 48.51
N PRO A 3 17.79 -10.86 47.20
CA PRO A 3 18.53 -10.25 46.10
C PRO A 3 18.05 -8.82 45.82
N SER A 4 18.97 -7.99 45.31
CA SER A 4 18.71 -6.65 44.79
C SER A 4 17.67 -6.70 43.67
N THR A 5 16.63 -5.87 43.77
CA THR A 5 15.67 -5.66 42.67
C THR A 5 16.32 -4.76 41.62
N ASP A 6 16.69 -5.38 40.52
CA ASP A 6 16.98 -4.77 39.23
C ASP A 6 15.74 -3.98 38.76
N THR A 7 15.86 -2.67 38.68
CA THR A 7 14.86 -1.82 38.03
C THR A 7 15.28 -1.69 36.57
N SER A 8 14.75 -2.58 35.74
CA SER A 8 14.84 -2.51 34.29
C SER A 8 14.16 -1.22 33.76
N PRO A 9 14.75 -0.50 32.79
CA PRO A 9 14.08 0.57 32.09
C PRO A 9 13.07 0.01 31.06
N SER A 10 11.88 0.59 31.04
CA SER A 10 10.86 0.37 30.02
C SER A 10 11.35 0.91 28.66
N PRO A 11 11.23 0.17 27.55
CA PRO A 11 11.39 0.78 26.24
C PRO A 11 10.23 1.74 25.98
N ALA A 12 10.60 2.90 25.47
CA ALA A 12 9.72 4.01 25.14
C ALA A 12 8.60 3.59 24.18
N GLU A 13 7.42 4.14 24.45
CA GLU A 13 6.30 4.25 23.53
C GLU A 13 6.81 4.85 22.21
N GLY A 14 6.65 4.10 21.12
CA GLY A 14 6.96 4.55 19.78
C GLY A 14 6.01 5.67 19.35
N ASP A 15 6.60 6.73 18.85
CA ASP A 15 5.96 7.90 18.24
C ASP A 15 5.00 7.47 17.09
N PRO A 16 3.79 8.02 16.95
CA PRO A 16 2.83 7.59 15.92
C PRO A 16 3.14 8.13 14.50
N ALA A 17 4.36 8.60 14.24
CA ALA A 17 4.72 9.27 12.99
C ALA A 17 5.24 8.33 11.87
N ASP A 18 5.47 7.05 12.14
CA ASP A 18 6.10 6.12 11.16
C ASP A 18 5.08 5.33 10.29
N ALA A 19 3.81 5.75 10.25
CA ALA A 19 2.76 5.04 9.52
C ALA A 19 2.59 5.46 8.03
N ALA A 20 3.52 6.23 7.46
CA ALA A 20 3.30 6.83 6.13
C ALA A 20 4.48 6.74 5.15
N THR A 21 5.50 5.93 5.41
CA THR A 21 6.50 5.62 4.37
C THR A 21 6.13 4.28 3.75
N VAL A 22 5.24 4.28 2.76
CA VAL A 22 5.25 3.23 1.74
C VAL A 22 6.53 3.46 0.95
N THR A 23 7.64 2.93 1.46
CA THR A 23 8.90 2.90 0.73
C THR A 23 8.64 2.08 -0.54
N PRO A 24 8.86 2.62 -1.74
CA PRO A 24 8.78 1.82 -2.95
C PRO A 24 9.82 0.70 -2.81
N VAL A 25 9.38 -0.55 -2.76
CA VAL A 25 10.30 -1.68 -2.73
C VAL A 25 11.08 -1.69 -4.05
N GLU A 26 12.40 -1.58 -3.94
CA GLU A 26 13.34 -1.60 -5.06
C GLU A 26 13.17 -2.87 -5.88
N GLY A 27 12.56 -2.73 -7.06
CA GLY A 27 12.33 -3.81 -8.02
C GLY A 27 11.06 -3.61 -8.85
N GLU A 28 10.88 -2.45 -9.49
CA GLU A 28 9.72 -2.18 -10.35
C GLU A 28 9.83 -2.94 -11.68
N GLN A 29 9.70 -4.26 -11.60
CA GLN A 29 9.43 -5.06 -12.78
C GLN A 29 8.04 -4.66 -13.31
N PRO A 30 7.91 -4.39 -14.61
CA PRO A 30 6.66 -3.93 -15.20
C PRO A 30 5.57 -4.95 -14.93
N LEU A 31 4.38 -4.44 -14.58
CA LEU A 31 3.20 -5.29 -14.38
C LEU A 31 2.89 -6.06 -15.67
N PRO A 32 2.53 -7.35 -15.58
CA PRO A 32 1.97 -8.09 -16.70
C PRO A 32 0.80 -7.34 -17.35
N SER A 33 0.65 -7.45 -18.66
CA SER A 33 -0.36 -6.69 -19.41
C SER A 33 -1.80 -6.98 -18.94
N ASP A 34 -2.09 -8.21 -18.51
CA ASP A 34 -3.41 -8.59 -17.96
C ASP A 34 -3.77 -7.85 -16.66
N ILE A 35 -2.77 -7.32 -15.94
CA ILE A 35 -2.95 -6.54 -14.72
C ILE A 35 -2.80 -5.04 -15.00
N ALA A 36 -1.83 -4.66 -15.83
CA ALA A 36 -1.54 -3.27 -16.17
C ALA A 36 -2.73 -2.58 -16.87
N GLU A 37 -3.53 -3.32 -17.64
CA GLU A 37 -4.68 -2.78 -18.36
C GLU A 37 -5.96 -2.68 -17.50
N LEU A 38 -5.94 -3.20 -16.27
CA LEU A 38 -7.12 -3.19 -15.40
C LEU A 38 -7.48 -1.76 -14.95
N SER A 39 -8.78 -1.48 -14.92
CA SER A 39 -9.36 -0.37 -14.14
C SER A 39 -9.15 -0.60 -12.64
N TYR A 40 -9.24 0.46 -11.84
CA TYR A 40 -9.13 0.37 -10.38
C TYR A 40 -10.12 -0.65 -9.78
N GLU A 41 -11.40 -0.59 -10.16
CA GLU A 41 -12.44 -1.47 -9.63
C GLU A 41 -12.16 -2.93 -9.97
N ALA A 42 -11.80 -3.21 -11.22
CA ALA A 42 -11.44 -4.56 -11.65
C ALA A 42 -10.20 -5.11 -10.93
N ALA A 43 -9.16 -4.29 -10.73
CA ALA A 43 -7.96 -4.69 -10.00
C ALA A 43 -8.28 -4.98 -8.52
N ARG A 44 -9.07 -4.11 -7.88
CA ARG A 44 -9.55 -4.29 -6.50
C ARG A 44 -10.38 -5.55 -6.34
N ASP A 45 -11.32 -5.80 -7.24
CA ASP A 45 -12.20 -6.96 -7.14
C ASP A 45 -11.43 -8.28 -7.33
N GLN A 46 -10.44 -8.30 -8.24
CA GLN A 46 -9.52 -9.44 -8.35
C GLN A 46 -8.65 -9.61 -7.10
N LEU A 47 -8.18 -8.52 -6.49
CA LEU A 47 -7.39 -8.58 -5.26
C LEU A 47 -8.20 -9.18 -4.11
N VAL A 48 -9.47 -8.79 -3.97
CA VAL A 48 -10.39 -9.36 -2.99
C VAL A 48 -10.55 -10.88 -3.19
N GLU A 49 -10.66 -11.34 -4.43
CA GLU A 49 -10.75 -12.78 -4.71
C GLU A 49 -9.47 -13.53 -4.34
N VAL A 50 -8.30 -12.95 -4.65
CA VAL A 50 -6.99 -13.51 -4.27
C VAL A 50 -6.89 -13.63 -2.74
N VAL A 51 -7.22 -12.57 -2.00
CA VAL A 51 -7.21 -12.57 -0.53
C VAL A 51 -8.16 -13.63 0.01
N ARG A 52 -9.39 -13.69 -0.50
CA ARG A 52 -10.38 -14.69 -0.08
C ARG A 52 -9.87 -16.12 -0.27
N ARG A 53 -9.15 -16.38 -1.38
CA ARG A 53 -8.57 -17.69 -1.65
C ARG A 53 -7.40 -18.01 -0.72
N LEU A 54 -6.53 -17.05 -0.43
CA LEU A 54 -5.47 -17.21 0.56
C LEU A 54 -6.04 -17.52 1.96
N GLU A 55 -7.07 -16.77 2.39
CA GLU A 55 -7.73 -16.94 3.68
C GLU A 55 -8.46 -18.28 3.81
N SER A 56 -8.94 -18.85 2.70
CA SER A 56 -9.56 -20.18 2.71
C SER A 56 -8.56 -21.29 3.08
N GLY A 57 -7.26 -21.04 2.95
CA GLY A 57 -6.20 -22.05 3.16
C GLY A 57 -6.28 -23.24 2.20
N GLN A 58 -7.03 -23.11 1.09
CA GLN A 58 -7.17 -24.16 0.09
C GLN A 58 -6.05 -24.06 -0.94
N GLY A 59 -5.23 -25.12 -1.04
CA GLY A 59 -4.14 -25.22 -2.01
C GLY A 59 -2.84 -25.68 -1.36
N GLY A 60 -1.82 -25.87 -2.18
CA GLY A 60 -0.45 -26.12 -1.71
C GLY A 60 0.31 -24.84 -1.35
N LEU A 61 1.56 -24.99 -0.94
CA LEU A 61 2.48 -23.87 -0.72
C LEU A 61 2.70 -23.09 -2.02
N GLU A 62 2.92 -23.80 -3.12
CA GLU A 62 3.17 -23.23 -4.44
C GLU A 62 1.98 -22.38 -4.91
N ASP A 63 0.75 -22.85 -4.68
CA ASP A 63 -0.46 -22.09 -4.98
C ASP A 63 -0.55 -20.82 -4.13
N SER A 64 -0.18 -20.92 -2.85
CA SER A 64 -0.21 -19.80 -1.90
C SER A 64 0.80 -18.72 -2.29
N ILE A 65 1.99 -19.12 -2.75
CA ILE A 65 3.02 -18.20 -3.26
C ILE A 65 2.52 -17.51 -4.54
N ALA A 66 1.98 -18.25 -5.49
CA ALA A 66 1.47 -17.68 -6.74
C ALA A 66 0.31 -16.69 -6.51
N LEU A 67 -0.58 -17.00 -5.57
CA LEU A 67 -1.66 -16.09 -5.17
C LEU A 67 -1.11 -14.83 -4.52
N TRP A 68 -0.15 -14.95 -3.62
CA TRP A 68 0.49 -13.79 -2.98
C TRP A 68 1.17 -12.89 -4.02
N GLU A 69 1.98 -13.43 -4.93
CA GLU A 69 2.65 -12.66 -5.98
C GLU A 69 1.65 -11.92 -6.89
N ARG A 70 0.54 -12.59 -7.26
CA ARG A 70 -0.54 -11.94 -8.01
C ARG A 70 -1.20 -10.83 -7.20
N GLY A 71 -1.41 -11.04 -5.90
CA GLY A 71 -1.95 -10.05 -4.97
C GLY A 71 -1.09 -8.78 -4.93
N GLU A 72 0.23 -8.93 -4.81
CA GLU A 72 1.18 -7.82 -4.83
C GLU A 72 1.11 -7.02 -6.14
N MET A 73 1.00 -7.70 -7.29
CA MET A 73 0.83 -7.04 -8.58
C MET A 73 -0.47 -6.24 -8.68
N LEU A 74 -1.59 -6.80 -8.19
CA LEU A 74 -2.88 -6.13 -8.17
C LEU A 74 -2.90 -4.93 -7.22
N ALA A 75 -2.25 -5.06 -6.05
CA ALA A 75 -2.09 -3.97 -5.10
C ALA A 75 -1.28 -2.81 -5.70
N ARG A 76 -0.16 -3.10 -6.37
CA ARG A 76 0.62 -2.09 -7.11
C ARG A 76 -0.22 -1.37 -8.17
N ARG A 77 -1.04 -2.11 -8.93
CA ARG A 77 -1.94 -1.49 -9.92
C ARG A 77 -2.96 -0.55 -9.26
N CYS A 78 -3.52 -0.95 -8.12
CA CYS A 78 -4.43 -0.10 -7.36
C CYS A 78 -3.73 1.17 -6.88
N GLN A 79 -2.50 1.05 -6.36
CA GLN A 79 -1.71 2.18 -5.90
C GLN A 79 -1.43 3.18 -7.04
N GLN A 80 -1.03 2.71 -8.22
CA GLN A 80 -0.80 3.56 -9.40
C GLN A 80 -2.04 4.40 -9.76
N TRP A 81 -3.25 3.83 -9.65
CA TRP A 81 -4.49 4.55 -9.88
C TRP A 81 -4.74 5.64 -8.82
N LEU A 82 -4.49 5.33 -7.55
CA LEU A 82 -4.67 6.26 -6.44
C LEU A 82 -3.65 7.40 -6.48
N ASP A 83 -2.40 7.11 -6.81
CA ASP A 83 -1.34 8.09 -6.97
C ASP A 83 -1.68 9.07 -8.10
N GLY A 84 -2.08 8.57 -9.27
CA GLY A 84 -2.50 9.43 -10.37
C GLY A 84 -3.75 10.25 -10.04
N ALA A 85 -4.67 9.73 -9.23
CA ALA A 85 -5.83 10.52 -8.77
C ALA A 85 -5.42 11.61 -7.77
N ARG A 86 -4.45 11.33 -6.91
CA ARG A 86 -3.89 12.27 -5.94
C ARG A 86 -3.19 13.44 -6.65
N GLU A 87 -2.34 13.15 -7.63
CA GLU A 87 -1.63 14.15 -8.42
C GLU A 87 -2.59 15.13 -9.10
N ARG A 88 -3.63 14.61 -9.78
CA ARG A 88 -4.65 15.46 -10.42
C ARG A 88 -5.40 16.35 -9.43
N LEU A 89 -5.62 15.88 -8.21
CA LEU A 89 -6.26 16.68 -7.17
C LEU A 89 -5.34 17.80 -6.69
N ASP A 90 -4.06 17.48 -6.43
CA ASP A 90 -3.07 18.42 -5.98
C ASP A 90 -2.85 19.54 -7.03
N ASP A 91 -2.80 19.19 -8.32
CA ASP A 91 -2.75 20.15 -9.44
C ASP A 91 -3.98 21.07 -9.46
N ALA A 92 -5.18 20.51 -9.33
CA ALA A 92 -6.42 21.30 -9.34
C ALA A 92 -6.51 22.26 -8.14
N VAL A 93 -5.99 21.85 -6.97
CA VAL A 93 -5.90 22.71 -5.79
C VAL A 93 -4.87 23.83 -5.99
N ALA A 94 -3.70 23.52 -6.54
CA ALA A 94 -2.67 24.51 -6.85
C ALA A 94 -3.17 25.55 -7.85
N ALA A 95 -3.79 25.12 -8.95
CA ALA A 95 -4.34 26.01 -9.97
C ALA A 95 -5.40 26.98 -9.39
N ARG A 96 -6.26 26.50 -8.48
CA ARG A 96 -7.25 27.36 -7.82
C ARG A 96 -6.60 28.40 -6.91
N ARG A 97 -5.57 28.03 -6.16
CA ARG A 97 -4.82 28.96 -5.30
C ARG A 97 -4.11 30.06 -6.09
N SER A 98 -3.53 29.72 -7.24
CA SER A 98 -2.91 30.72 -8.13
C SER A 98 -3.95 31.71 -8.67
N ALA A 99 -5.11 31.23 -9.11
CA ALA A 99 -6.17 32.10 -9.61
C ALA A 99 -6.71 33.09 -8.54
N ASP A 100 -6.84 32.63 -7.29
CA ASP A 100 -7.24 33.50 -6.17
C ASP A 100 -6.16 34.55 -5.83
N SER A 101 -4.88 34.22 -5.99
CA SER A 101 -3.76 35.14 -5.75
C SER A 101 -3.61 36.22 -6.83
N ASP A 102 -3.96 35.92 -8.08
CA ASP A 102 -3.87 36.87 -9.20
C ASP A 102 -5.04 37.89 -9.20
N ALA A 103 -6.14 37.57 -8.50
CA ALA A 103 -7.31 38.44 -8.38
C ALA A 103 -7.20 39.47 -7.23
N GLN A 104 -6.14 39.38 -6.41
CA GLN A 104 -5.96 40.13 -5.17
C GLN A 104 -5.04 41.35 -5.33
#